data_AF-A0A1B6HCL7-F1
#
_entry.id   AF-A0A1B6HCL7-F1
#
_cell.length_a   1.000
_cell.length_b   1.000
_cell.length_c   1.000
_cell.angle_alpha   90.00
_cell.angle_beta   90.00
_cell.angle_gamma   90.00
#
_symmetry.space_group_name_H-M   'P 1'
#
loop_
_entity.id
_entity.type
_entity.pdbx_description
1 polymer ?
#
loop_
_entity_poly.entity_id
_entity_poly.type
_entity_poly.pdbx_seq_one_letter_code
_entity_poly.pdbx_strand_id
1 'polypeptide(L)'
;HFPIYIKFKVQSKNSPTRLPMSNVKNQQIKFINKRNYKKANWKGYTKSIKGNLTKLETYGTQPTIDKLYDIKYQAAEENIPYIKPVMNASFTPKAWWTQECSHAVAKRRLALKKFRLAMTPSNYKIFQNAQLEAREVIRIAKKRGWEELCHKMASSN
;
A
#
# COMPACT_ATOMS: atom_id res chain seq x y z
N HIS A 1 -15.75 24.18 18.31
CA HIS A 1 -14.51 23.40 18.53
C HIS A 1 -13.64 23.54 17.27
N PHE A 2 -12.59 24.37 17.30
CA PHE A 2 -11.69 24.56 16.15
C PHE A 2 -10.53 23.55 16.20
N PRO A 3 -10.07 23.00 15.05
CA PRO A 3 -8.97 22.04 15.04
C PRO A 3 -7.61 22.72 15.13
N ILE A 4 -6.75 22.22 16.03
CA ILE A 4 -5.35 22.63 16.17
C ILE A 4 -4.55 22.12 14.96
N TYR A 5 -3.92 23.02 14.22
CA TYR A 5 -3.06 22.70 13.07
C TYR A 5 -1.60 22.61 13.52
N ILE A 6 -1.00 21.43 13.43
CA ILE A 6 0.44 21.22 13.68
C ILE A 6 1.14 20.97 12.33
N LYS A 7 2.17 21.76 12.01
CA LYS A 7 3.02 21.60 10.81
C LYS A 7 4.42 21.14 11.22
N PHE A 8 4.88 20.04 10.66
CA PHE A 8 6.28 19.62 10.76
C PHE A 8 7.04 20.01 9.49
N LYS A 9 8.17 20.71 9.62
CA LYS A 9 9.12 20.91 8.52
C LYS A 9 9.95 19.65 8.37
N VAL A 10 9.54 18.75 7.48
CA VAL A 10 10.38 17.61 7.06
C VAL A 10 11.25 18.07 5.88
N GLN A 11 12.54 18.28 6.12
CA GLN A 11 13.51 18.44 5.04
C GLN A 11 13.82 17.05 4.45
N SER A 12 13.10 16.66 3.39
CA SER A 12 13.41 15.44 2.63
C SER A 12 14.47 15.75 1.57
N LYS A 13 15.74 15.43 1.86
CA LYS A 13 16.86 15.50 0.89
C LYS A 13 16.94 14.32 -0.09
N ASN A 14 15.84 13.63 -0.39
CA ASN A 14 15.83 12.54 -1.36
C ASN A 14 14.85 12.85 -2.49
N SER A 15 15.38 13.39 -3.60
CA SER A 15 14.70 13.45 -4.88
C SER A 15 14.69 12.05 -5.51
N PRO A 16 13.54 11.43 -5.82
CA PRO A 16 13.55 10.20 -6.58
C PRO A 16 13.78 10.53 -8.05
N THR A 17 15.02 10.38 -8.53
CA THR A 17 15.35 10.43 -9.96
C THR A 17 14.52 9.37 -10.67
N ARG A 18 13.57 9.80 -11.51
CA ARG A 18 12.82 8.88 -12.38
C ARG A 18 13.74 8.46 -13.51
N LEU A 19 14.30 7.25 -13.42
CA LEU A 19 15.01 6.63 -14.53
C LEU A 19 14.02 6.16 -15.61
N PRO A 20 14.38 6.27 -16.91
CA PRO A 20 13.54 5.82 -18.02
C PRO A 20 13.35 4.29 -18.02
N MET A 21 12.14 3.89 -18.38
CA MET A 21 11.55 2.54 -18.26
C MET A 21 11.94 1.61 -19.41
N SER A 22 13.21 1.50 -19.78
CA SER A 22 13.62 0.71 -20.96
C SER A 22 14.65 -0.40 -20.73
N ASN A 23 15.03 -0.77 -19.50
CA ASN A 23 15.92 -1.93 -19.31
C ASN A 23 15.81 -2.64 -17.94
N VAL A 24 14.61 -3.09 -17.56
CA VAL A 24 14.41 -3.92 -16.36
C VAL A 24 13.92 -5.31 -16.77
N LYS A 25 14.79 -6.11 -17.41
CA LYS A 25 14.51 -7.54 -17.62
C LYS A 25 15.24 -8.48 -16.66
N ASN A 26 16.25 -8.03 -15.90
CA ASN A 26 17.02 -8.91 -15.00
C ASN A 26 17.45 -8.24 -13.69
N GLN A 27 16.58 -7.47 -13.04
CA GLN A 27 16.81 -7.12 -11.64
C GLN A 27 15.97 -8.07 -10.78
N GLN A 28 16.65 -9.01 -10.10
CA GLN A 28 16.05 -9.69 -8.96
C GLN A 28 15.56 -8.62 -7.99
N ILE A 29 14.24 -8.43 -7.93
CA ILE A 29 13.62 -7.48 -7.01
C ILE A 29 14.01 -7.94 -5.60
N LYS A 30 14.96 -7.25 -4.97
CA LYS A 30 15.28 -7.46 -3.55
C LYS A 30 14.01 -7.16 -2.76
N PHE A 31 13.27 -8.21 -2.40
CA PHE A 31 12.11 -8.07 -1.55
C PHE A 31 12.56 -7.45 -0.24
N ILE A 32 12.02 -6.29 0.09
CA ILE A 32 12.25 -5.67 1.39
C ILE A 32 11.61 -6.62 2.40
N ASN A 33 12.41 -7.25 3.26
CA ASN A 33 11.97 -8.10 4.38
C ASN A 33 11.26 -7.25 5.45
N LYS A 34 10.16 -6.60 5.07
CA LYS A 34 9.36 -5.76 5.95
C LYS A 34 8.31 -6.62 6.63
N ARG A 35 8.29 -6.59 7.95
CA ARG A 35 7.27 -7.24 8.78
C ARG A 35 5.90 -6.57 8.62
N ASN A 36 4.84 -7.36 8.68
CA ASN A 36 3.45 -6.91 8.62
C ASN A 36 2.87 -6.76 10.04
N TYR A 37 3.17 -5.64 10.68
CA TYR A 37 2.72 -5.35 12.04
C TYR A 37 1.20 -5.27 12.21
N LYS A 38 0.44 -5.05 11.13
CA LYS A 38 -1.03 -5.07 11.17
C LYS A 38 -1.60 -6.47 11.34
N LYS A 39 -0.84 -7.50 10.97
CA LYS A 39 -1.21 -8.92 11.11
C LYS A 39 -0.42 -9.61 12.22
N ALA A 40 0.30 -8.85 13.05
CA ALA A 40 1.06 -9.41 14.15
C ALA A 40 0.12 -10.00 15.21
N ASN A 41 0.45 -11.20 15.69
CA ASN A 41 -0.18 -11.78 16.87
C ASN A 41 0.50 -11.20 18.12
N TRP A 42 0.11 -9.99 18.53
CA TRP A 42 0.73 -9.31 19.68
C TRP A 42 0.56 -10.07 20.99
N LYS A 43 -0.57 -10.78 21.16
CA LYS A 43 -0.83 -11.62 22.35
C LYS A 43 0.14 -12.81 22.40
N GLY A 44 0.33 -13.49 21.27
CA GLY A 44 1.31 -14.58 21.12
C GLY A 44 2.74 -14.11 21.30
N TYR A 45 3.10 -12.98 20.68
CA TYR A 45 4.43 -12.36 20.82
C TYR A 45 4.74 -12.06 22.29
N THR A 46 3.83 -11.39 22.98
CA THR A 46 4.00 -11.05 24.41
C THR A 46 4.13 -12.31 25.26
N LYS A 47 3.34 -13.35 24.96
CA LYS A 47 3.44 -14.64 25.67
C LYS A 47 4.78 -15.33 25.42
N SER A 48 5.27 -15.33 24.18
CA SER A 48 6.56 -15.93 23.80
C SER A 48 7.74 -15.23 24.50
N ILE A 49 7.75 -13.90 24.50
CA ILE A 49 8.78 -13.11 25.23
C ILE A 49 8.75 -13.42 26.73
N LYS A 50 7.58 -13.31 27.36
CA LYS A 50 7.44 -13.55 28.81
C LYS A 50 7.86 -14.97 29.18
N GLY A 51 7.41 -15.97 28.44
CA GLY A 51 7.76 -17.36 28.69
C GLY A 51 9.25 -17.64 28.57
N ASN A 52 9.94 -17.04 27.59
CA ASN A 52 11.39 -17.20 27.45
C ASN A 52 12.18 -16.43 28.50
N LEU A 53 11.69 -15.28 28.96
CA LEU A 53 12.34 -14.53 30.05
C LEU A 53 12.23 -15.27 31.39
N THR A 54 11.05 -15.79 31.72
CA THR A 54 10.84 -16.59 32.93
C THR A 54 11.71 -17.85 32.93
N LYS A 55 11.92 -18.50 31.78
CA LYS A 55 12.87 -19.62 31.66
C LYS A 55 14.29 -19.18 32.05
N LEU A 56 14.76 -18.05 31.53
CA LEU A 56 16.11 -17.54 31.84
C LEU A 56 16.29 -17.23 33.33
N GLU A 57 15.28 -16.61 33.96
CA GLU A 57 15.28 -16.32 35.39
C GLU A 57 15.38 -17.62 36.23
N THR A 58 14.69 -18.68 35.79
CA THR A 58 14.69 -19.99 36.47
C THR A 58 16.07 -20.66 36.45
N TYR A 59 16.89 -20.40 35.42
CA TYR A 59 18.25 -20.96 35.31
C TYR A 59 19.32 -20.13 36.03
N GLY A 60 18.95 -19.06 36.75
CA GLY A 60 19.88 -18.23 37.54
C GLY A 60 20.98 -17.53 36.73
N THR A 61 20.85 -17.52 35.40
CA THR A 61 21.87 -16.95 34.50
C THR A 61 21.46 -15.54 34.14
N GLN A 62 22.31 -14.54 34.42
CA GLN A 62 22.08 -13.19 33.90
C GLN A 62 22.08 -13.23 32.37
N PRO A 63 20.98 -12.81 31.71
CA PRO A 63 20.91 -12.89 30.27
C PRO A 63 21.86 -11.86 29.66
N THR A 64 22.77 -12.34 28.82
CA THR A 64 23.57 -11.47 27.96
C THR A 64 22.67 -10.74 26.96
N ILE A 65 23.07 -9.53 26.57
CA ILE A 65 22.34 -8.70 25.62
C ILE A 65 22.04 -9.46 24.31
N ASP A 66 22.97 -10.31 23.86
CA ASP A 66 22.80 -11.11 22.65
C ASP A 66 21.64 -12.11 22.76
N LYS A 67 21.54 -12.82 23.89
CA LYS A 67 20.41 -13.74 24.15
C LYS A 67 19.07 -13.02 24.16
N LEU A 68 19.02 -11.78 24.66
CA LEU A 68 17.81 -10.97 24.62
C LEU A 68 17.42 -10.58 23.19
N TYR A 69 18.40 -10.26 22.34
CA TYR A 69 18.16 -10.01 20.93
C TYR A 69 17.64 -11.26 20.20
N ASP A 70 18.19 -12.44 20.50
CA ASP A 70 17.75 -13.71 19.92
C ASP A 70 16.31 -14.03 20.30
N ILE A 71 15.96 -13.90 21.59
CA ILE A 71 14.59 -14.13 22.08
C ILE A 71 13.60 -13.18 21.38
N LYS A 72 13.97 -11.90 21.27
CA LYS A 72 13.17 -10.91 20.54
C LYS A 72 12.99 -11.29 19.08
N TYR A 73 14.07 -11.72 18.43
CA TYR A 73 14.06 -12.09 17.02
C TYR A 73 13.18 -13.32 16.77
N GLN A 74 13.34 -14.38 17.58
CA GLN A 74 12.53 -15.59 17.49
C GLN A 74 11.06 -15.33 17.73
N ALA A 75 10.72 -14.58 18.79
CA ALA A 75 9.33 -14.21 19.05
C ALA A 75 8.72 -13.42 17.88
N ALA A 76 9.52 -12.57 17.22
CA ALA A 76 9.09 -11.84 16.03
C ALA A 76 8.91 -12.75 14.80
N GLU A 77 9.77 -13.75 14.61
CA GLU A 77 9.61 -14.77 13.56
C GLU A 77 8.30 -15.54 13.68
N GLU A 78 7.99 -16.01 14.88
CA GLU A 78 6.80 -16.81 15.14
C GLU A 78 5.50 -16.02 15.02
N ASN A 79 5.51 -14.74 15.42
CA ASN A 79 4.28 -13.99 15.67
C ASN A 79 4.06 -12.80 14.73
N ILE A 80 5.07 -12.37 13.97
CA ILE A 80 4.98 -11.21 13.09
C ILE A 80 5.28 -11.66 11.65
N PRO A 81 4.24 -11.89 10.83
CA PRO A 81 4.44 -12.36 9.47
C PRO A 81 5.12 -11.29 8.62
N TYR A 82 5.87 -11.70 7.61
CA TYR A 82 6.40 -10.78 6.60
C TYR A 82 5.29 -10.26 5.67
N ILE A 83 5.49 -9.06 5.13
CA ILE A 83 4.66 -8.55 4.04
C ILE A 83 4.93 -9.42 2.81
N LYS A 84 3.93 -10.18 2.38
CA LYS A 84 4.02 -10.96 1.15
C LYS A 84 4.18 -10.00 -0.02
N PRO A 85 5.19 -10.19 -0.88
CA PRO A 85 5.28 -9.41 -2.10
C PRO A 85 4.07 -9.71 -2.98
N VAL A 86 3.49 -8.65 -3.55
CA VAL A 86 2.45 -8.81 -4.57
C VAL A 86 3.17 -9.20 -5.86
N MET A 87 3.16 -10.50 -6.20
CA MET A 87 3.86 -11.02 -7.38
C MET A 87 3.27 -10.49 -8.70
N ASN A 88 1.98 -10.13 -8.71
CA ASN A 88 1.28 -9.58 -9.88
C ASN A 88 0.95 -8.11 -9.68
N ALA A 89 1.97 -7.27 -9.52
CA ALA A 89 1.79 -5.82 -9.32
C ALA A 89 1.47 -5.06 -10.63
N SER A 90 1.51 -5.71 -11.79
CA SER A 90 1.20 -5.08 -13.06
C SER A 90 -0.30 -4.88 -13.21
N PHE A 91 -0.71 -3.65 -13.49
CA PHE A 91 -2.09 -3.33 -13.82
C PHE A 91 -2.42 -3.87 -15.21
N THR A 92 -3.32 -4.85 -15.28
CA THR A 92 -3.88 -5.35 -16.54
C THR A 92 -5.23 -4.67 -16.79
N PRO A 93 -5.29 -3.65 -17.68
CA PRO A 93 -6.55 -3.00 -18.01
C PRO A 93 -7.53 -4.01 -18.63
N LYS A 94 -8.82 -3.84 -18.33
CA LYS A 94 -9.89 -4.55 -19.05
C LYS A 94 -10.00 -3.99 -20.47
N ALA A 95 -10.61 -4.75 -21.38
CA ALA A 95 -10.77 -4.32 -22.78
C ALA A 95 -11.45 -2.94 -22.94
N TRP A 96 -12.43 -2.63 -22.08
CA TRP A 96 -13.13 -1.34 -22.07
C TRP A 96 -12.36 -0.20 -21.37
N TRP A 97 -11.19 -0.48 -20.80
CA TRP A 97 -10.43 0.50 -20.02
C TRP A 97 -9.60 1.39 -20.94
N THR A 98 -9.96 2.67 -21.00
CA THR A 98 -9.29 3.67 -21.84
C THR A 98 -8.20 4.45 -21.09
N GLN A 99 -7.39 5.21 -21.83
CA GLN A 99 -6.42 6.14 -21.23
C GLN A 99 -7.11 7.22 -20.37
N GLU A 100 -8.31 7.64 -20.76
CA GLU A 100 -9.13 8.59 -19.99
C GLU A 100 -9.51 8.03 -18.62
N CYS A 101 -9.86 6.74 -18.54
CA CYS A 101 -10.10 6.06 -17.26
C CYS A 101 -8.86 6.14 -16.36
N SER A 102 -7.68 5.89 -16.91
CA SER A 102 -6.40 6.01 -16.17
C SER A 102 -6.17 7.42 -15.66
N HIS A 103 -6.38 8.44 -16.50
CA HIS A 103 -6.23 9.85 -16.14
C HIS A 103 -7.22 10.27 -15.05
N ALA A 104 -8.50 9.94 -15.20
CA ALA A 104 -9.53 10.30 -14.24
C ALA A 104 -9.31 9.64 -12.88
N VAL A 105 -8.88 8.36 -12.85
CA VAL A 105 -8.50 7.67 -11.61
C VAL A 105 -7.26 8.30 -10.97
N ALA A 106 -6.24 8.67 -11.75
CA ALA A 106 -5.06 9.34 -11.25
C ALA A 106 -5.40 10.70 -10.64
N LYS A 107 -6.23 11.51 -11.31
CA LYS A 107 -6.73 12.79 -10.84
C LYS A 107 -7.49 12.65 -9.51
N ARG A 108 -8.42 11.69 -9.43
CA ARG A 108 -9.15 11.36 -8.19
C ARG A 108 -8.20 10.98 -7.05
N ARG A 109 -7.19 10.13 -7.31
CA ARG A 109 -6.19 9.72 -6.31
C ARG A 109 -5.38 10.90 -5.80
N LEU A 110 -4.97 11.80 -6.70
CA LEU A 110 -4.23 13.00 -6.34
C LEU A 110 -5.07 13.96 -5.49
N ALA A 111 -6.33 14.19 -5.86
CA ALA A 111 -7.25 15.02 -5.11
C ALA A 111 -7.53 14.46 -3.70
N LEU A 112 -7.74 13.14 -3.58
CA LEU A 112 -7.91 12.47 -2.30
C LEU A 112 -6.67 12.62 -1.42
N LYS A 113 -5.46 12.47 -2.00
CA LYS A 113 -4.22 12.68 -1.27
C LYS A 113 -4.13 14.11 -0.73
N LYS A 114 -4.42 15.12 -1.56
CA LYS A 114 -4.42 16.53 -1.14
C LYS A 114 -5.42 16.77 0.01
N PHE A 115 -6.64 16.26 -0.10
CA PHE A 115 -7.65 16.38 0.95
C PHE A 115 -7.23 15.71 2.26
N ARG A 116 -6.64 14.50 2.21
CA ARG A 116 -6.14 13.79 3.40
C ARG A 116 -5.00 14.52 4.10
N LEU A 117 -4.18 15.25 3.35
CA LEU A 117 -3.10 16.08 3.91
C LEU A 117 -3.63 17.38 4.52
N ALA A 118 -4.66 17.99 3.91
CA ALA A 118 -5.28 19.22 4.37
C ALA A 118 -6.79 19.18 4.13
N MET A 119 -7.56 18.90 5.19
CA MET A 119 -9.02 18.70 5.14
C MET A 119 -9.80 20.01 5.09
N THR A 120 -9.55 20.86 4.09
CA THR A 120 -10.29 22.10 3.87
C THR A 120 -11.55 21.85 3.03
N PRO A 121 -12.60 22.68 3.15
CA PRO A 121 -13.80 22.58 2.30
C PRO A 121 -13.48 22.67 0.80
N SER A 122 -12.53 23.53 0.42
CA SER A 122 -12.06 23.65 -0.96
C SER A 122 -11.42 22.36 -1.48
N ASN A 123 -10.51 21.75 -0.70
CA ASN A 123 -9.90 20.47 -1.07
C ASN A 123 -10.92 19.33 -1.14
N TYR A 124 -11.92 19.34 -0.26
CA TYR A 124 -13.01 18.38 -0.30
C TYR A 124 -13.84 18.54 -1.59
N LYS A 125 -14.20 19.77 -1.98
CA LYS A 125 -14.94 20.03 -3.23
C LYS A 125 -14.16 19.56 -4.46
N ILE A 126 -12.85 19.82 -4.51
CA ILE A 126 -11.97 19.34 -5.59
C ILE A 126 -11.99 17.80 -5.66
N PHE A 127 -11.89 17.13 -4.51
CA PHE A 127 -11.96 15.67 -4.45
C PHE A 127 -13.34 15.14 -4.91
N GLN A 128 -14.44 15.74 -4.47
CA GLN A 128 -15.79 15.36 -4.90
C GLN A 128 -15.96 15.49 -6.42
N ASN A 129 -15.53 16.60 -7.01
CA ASN A 129 -15.60 16.81 -8.46
C ASN A 129 -14.79 15.74 -9.21
N ALA A 130 -13.55 15.48 -8.79
CA ALA A 130 -12.71 14.45 -9.40
C ALA A 130 -13.28 13.02 -9.20
N GLN A 131 -14.03 12.78 -8.12
CA GLN A 131 -14.70 11.52 -7.88
C GLN A 131 -15.90 11.31 -8.83
N LEU A 132 -16.69 12.35 -9.08
CA LEU A 132 -17.81 12.32 -10.03
C LEU A 132 -17.31 12.14 -11.46
N GLU A 133 -16.30 12.91 -11.87
CA GLU A 133 -15.66 12.80 -13.17
C GLU A 133 -15.14 11.38 -13.43
N ALA A 134 -14.38 10.80 -12.49
CA ALA A 134 -13.88 9.43 -12.62
C ALA A 134 -15.01 8.40 -12.69
N ARG A 135 -16.12 8.61 -11.98
CA ARG A 135 -17.29 7.73 -12.05
C ARG A 135 -17.90 7.77 -13.45
N GLU A 136 -18.06 8.97 -14.00
CA GLU A 136 -18.71 9.17 -15.29
C GLU A 136 -17.88 8.62 -16.44
N VAL A 137 -16.58 8.94 -16.49
CA VAL A 137 -15.66 8.40 -17.51
C VAL A 137 -15.66 6.88 -17.51
N ILE A 138 -15.60 6.25 -16.33
CA ILE A 138 -15.64 4.77 -16.22
C ILE A 138 -16.99 4.22 -16.68
N ARG A 139 -18.10 4.90 -16.37
CA ARG A 139 -19.44 4.49 -16.79
C ARG A 139 -19.58 4.50 -18.32
N ILE A 140 -19.15 5.59 -18.96
CA ILE A 140 -19.16 5.74 -20.42
C ILE A 140 -18.27 4.67 -21.06
N ALA A 141 -17.03 4.51 -20.58
CA ALA A 141 -16.08 3.54 -21.13
C ALA A 141 -16.63 2.10 -21.05
N LYS A 142 -17.25 1.72 -19.93
CA LYS A 142 -17.92 0.43 -19.78
C LYS A 142 -19.05 0.24 -20.77
N LYS A 143 -19.93 1.24 -20.92
CA LYS A 143 -21.05 1.19 -21.85
C LYS A 143 -20.54 0.98 -23.28
N ARG A 144 -19.59 1.81 -23.70
CA ARG A 144 -18.98 1.72 -25.04
C ARG A 144 -18.32 0.38 -25.29
N GLY A 145 -17.50 -0.11 -24.34
CA GLY A 145 -16.84 -1.40 -24.51
C GLY A 145 -17.81 -2.59 -24.52
N TRP A 146 -18.99 -2.46 -23.90
CA TRP A 146 -20.06 -3.45 -24.04
C TRP A 146 -20.72 -3.39 -25.44
N GLU A 147 -21.05 -2.19 -25.92
CA GLU A 147 -21.60 -1.99 -27.26
C GLU A 147 -20.65 -2.53 -28.35
N GLU A 148 -19.35 -2.20 -28.26
CA GLU A 148 -18.32 -2.69 -29.18
C GLU A 148 -18.20 -4.22 -29.17
N LEU A 149 -18.33 -4.86 -27.99
CA LEU A 149 -18.34 -6.31 -27.89
C LEU A 149 -19.56 -6.91 -28.57
N CYS A 150 -20.75 -6.36 -28.33
CA CYS A 150 -21.99 -6.80 -28.99
C CYS A 150 -21.90 -6.66 -30.51
N HIS A 151 -21.41 -5.53 -31.01
CA HIS A 151 -21.20 -5.33 -32.45
C HIS A 151 -20.23 -6.35 -33.02
N LYS A 152 -19.09 -6.59 -32.35
CA LYS A 152 -18.11 -7.59 -32.80
C LYS A 152 -18.72 -9.00 -32.87
N MET A 153 -19.56 -9.38 -31.91
CA MET A 153 -20.26 -10.68 -31.94
C MET A 153 -21.29 -10.75 -33.09
N ALA A 154 -22.01 -9.66 -33.35
CA ALA A 154 -23.00 -9.61 -34.43
C ALA A 154 -22.37 -9.63 -35.83
N SER A 155 -21.20 -9.02 -36.02
CA SER A 155 -20.50 -8.96 -37.30
C SER A 155 -19.59 -10.17 -37.60
N SER A 156 -19.47 -11.13 -36.67
CA SER A 156 -18.72 -12.38 -36.86
C SER A 156 -19.62 -13.59 -37.14
N ASN A 157 -20.92 -13.38 -37.33
CA ASN A 157 -21.88 -14.32 -37.92
C ASN A 157 -22.24 -13.88 -39.34
#